data_AF-A0A5C8JQX6-F1
#
_entry.id   AF-A0A5C8JQX6-F1
#
_cell.length_a   1.000
_cell.length_b   1.000
_cell.length_c   1.000
_cell.angle_alpha   90.00
_cell.angle_beta   90.00
_cell.angle_gamma   90.00
#
_symmetry.space_group_name_H-M   'P 1'
#
loop_
_entity.id
_entity.type
_entity.pdbx_description
1 polymer ?
#
loop_
_entity_poly.entity_id
_entity_poly.type
_entity_poly.pdbx_seq_one_letter_code
_entity_poly.pdbx_strand_id
1 'polypeptide(L)'
;MSVDARPARFDRADPLIIPGSTHHVGLAIRGELKLFFADGETLDCDDVQGMSAVRSSDTVTTTPDGRPTVEVTRLMTHFHSNVTGLLIQQNPSRLNLGRLTGIAPGGPERLLPADVTFDQYLILALRGRLHINIDPLVMEAKEITVFPPIGTTFLSQGATLFYDVADLPGGIAQREPGNATPSLALASQSVCGSHLTHYIDMPSADG
;
A
#
# COMPACT_ATOMS: atom_id res chain seq x y z
N MET A 1 -28.19 -13.30 -34.30
CA MET A 1 -27.50 -13.42 -33.00
C MET A 1 -26.10 -13.91 -33.29
N SER A 2 -25.12 -13.03 -33.20
CA SER A 2 -23.69 -13.39 -33.16
C SER A 2 -22.98 -12.16 -32.63
N VAL A 3 -22.75 -12.12 -31.32
CA VAL A 3 -21.73 -11.24 -30.76
C VAL A 3 -20.62 -12.18 -30.34
N ASP A 4 -19.52 -12.09 -31.08
CA ASP A 4 -18.30 -12.86 -30.89
C ASP A 4 -17.80 -12.71 -29.45
N ALA A 5 -17.99 -13.75 -28.66
CA ALA A 5 -17.20 -13.98 -27.47
C ALA A 5 -15.97 -14.80 -27.88
N ARG A 6 -14.77 -14.17 -27.87
CA ARG A 6 -13.45 -14.68 -27.38
C ARG A 6 -12.24 -13.94 -28.00
N PRO A 7 -11.05 -13.90 -27.34
CA PRO A 7 -10.65 -14.71 -26.18
C PRO A 7 -10.09 -13.93 -24.97
N ALA A 8 -10.30 -14.48 -23.77
CA ALA A 8 -9.37 -14.32 -22.66
C ALA A 8 -8.00 -14.90 -23.03
N ARG A 9 -6.91 -14.20 -22.70
CA ARG A 9 -5.56 -14.79 -22.55
C ARG A 9 -4.63 -13.86 -21.76
N PHE A 10 -4.96 -13.63 -20.49
CA PHE A 10 -3.94 -13.35 -19.47
C PHE A 10 -3.25 -14.66 -19.06
N ASP A 11 -2.01 -14.54 -18.59
CA ASP A 11 -0.92 -15.54 -18.48
C ASP A 11 -0.02 -15.57 -19.72
N ARG A 12 1.31 -15.39 -19.54
CA ARG A 12 2.42 -16.39 -19.74
C ARG A 12 3.78 -15.84 -19.25
N ALA A 13 4.41 -16.23 -18.16
CA ALA A 13 4.14 -17.28 -17.18
C ALA A 13 4.38 -16.68 -15.78
N ASP A 14 3.33 -16.02 -15.30
CA ASP A 14 2.95 -15.65 -13.94
C ASP A 14 3.98 -15.07 -12.92
N PRO A 15 3.95 -13.75 -12.69
CA PRO A 15 4.53 -13.22 -11.45
C PRO A 15 3.73 -12.09 -10.73
N LEU A 16 2.65 -12.25 -9.95
CA LEU A 16 1.53 -13.17 -10.06
C LEU A 16 0.34 -12.41 -10.72
N ILE A 17 0.33 -12.35 -12.06
CA ILE A 17 -0.52 -11.63 -13.04
C ILE A 17 -1.18 -10.28 -12.65
N ILE A 18 -0.95 -9.27 -13.48
CA ILE A 18 -1.48 -7.89 -13.56
C ILE A 18 -1.42 -7.54 -15.06
N PRO A 19 -2.30 -6.71 -15.66
CA PRO A 19 -3.41 -5.90 -15.13
C PRO A 19 -4.69 -6.68 -14.81
N GLY A 20 -5.63 -6.03 -14.11
CA GLY A 20 -6.97 -6.56 -13.78
C GLY A 20 -7.06 -7.50 -12.57
N SER A 21 -5.94 -7.82 -11.92
CA SER A 21 -5.90 -8.77 -10.81
C SER A 21 -6.20 -8.15 -9.46
N THR A 22 -6.72 -8.98 -8.54
CA THR A 22 -6.91 -8.67 -7.13
C THR A 22 -6.08 -9.61 -6.28
N HIS A 23 -5.33 -9.05 -5.34
CA HIS A 23 -4.37 -9.77 -4.52
C HIS A 23 -4.63 -9.55 -3.04
N HIS A 24 -4.65 -10.63 -2.26
CA HIS A 24 -4.73 -10.61 -0.81
C HIS A 24 -3.47 -11.23 -0.23
N VAL A 25 -2.81 -10.52 0.68
CA VAL A 25 -1.53 -10.94 1.24
C VAL A 25 -1.56 -10.76 2.74
N GLY A 26 -1.33 -11.84 3.47
CA GLY A 26 -0.90 -11.79 4.87
C GLY A 26 0.56 -11.35 4.93
N LEU A 27 0.88 -10.44 5.84
CA LEU A 27 2.15 -9.73 5.88
C LEU A 27 2.65 -9.65 7.30
N ALA A 28 3.94 -9.90 7.50
CA ALA A 28 4.64 -9.59 8.74
C ALA A 28 5.70 -8.55 8.42
N ILE A 29 5.56 -7.35 8.97
CA ILE A 29 6.57 -6.29 8.89
C ILE A 29 7.65 -6.64 9.91
N ARG A 30 8.79 -7.12 9.40
CA ARG A 30 9.99 -7.41 10.20
C ARG A 30 11.05 -6.38 9.83
N GLY A 31 11.44 -5.50 10.76
CA GLY A 31 12.38 -4.40 10.49
C GLY A 31 11.91 -3.09 11.12
N GLU A 32 12.73 -2.05 11.02
CA GLU A 32 12.54 -0.76 11.70
C GLU A 32 11.41 0.08 11.07
N LEU A 33 10.15 -0.29 11.33
CA LEU A 33 9.05 0.67 11.28
C LEU A 33 9.18 1.55 12.54
N LYS A 34 9.60 2.79 12.36
CA LYS A 34 9.86 3.73 13.45
C LYS A 34 8.76 4.78 13.53
N LEU A 35 8.15 4.85 14.71
CA LEU A 35 7.28 5.96 15.10
C LEU A 35 8.11 6.95 15.91
N PHE A 36 8.05 8.22 15.52
CA PHE A 36 8.68 9.34 16.21
C PHE A 36 7.59 10.15 16.87
N PHE A 37 7.60 10.25 18.19
CA PHE A 37 6.63 11.06 18.92
C PHE A 37 7.11 12.51 19.01
N ALA A 38 6.16 13.44 19.13
CA ALA A 38 6.47 14.87 19.26
C ALA A 38 7.31 15.20 20.52
N ASP A 39 7.30 14.33 21.53
CA ASP A 39 8.12 14.45 22.75
C ASP A 39 9.55 13.90 22.58
N GLY A 40 9.90 13.40 21.39
CA GLY A 40 11.20 12.85 21.07
C GLY A 40 11.36 11.36 21.36
N GLU A 41 10.34 10.69 21.91
CA GLU A 41 10.34 9.24 22.02
C GLU A 41 10.34 8.58 20.63
N THR A 42 10.99 7.41 20.52
CA THR A 42 10.90 6.54 19.35
C THR A 42 10.38 5.17 19.73
N LEU A 43 9.49 4.63 18.91
CA LEU A 43 8.99 3.28 19.05
C LEU A 43 9.32 2.46 17.80
N ASP A 44 10.15 1.44 18.01
CA ASP A 44 10.41 0.39 17.03
C ASP A 44 9.24 -0.59 17.02
N CYS A 45 8.58 -0.71 15.88
CA CYS A 45 7.40 -1.56 15.76
C CYS A 45 7.83 -2.98 15.39
N ASP A 46 8.16 -3.79 16.40
CA ASP A 46 8.49 -5.19 16.22
C ASP A 46 7.23 -6.06 16.03
N ASP A 47 7.38 -7.09 15.17
CA ASP A 47 6.38 -8.13 14.90
C ASP A 47 4.99 -7.58 14.53
N VAL A 48 4.97 -6.57 13.66
CA VAL A 48 3.72 -6.01 13.15
C VAL A 48 3.15 -6.95 12.07
N GLN A 49 2.11 -7.70 12.41
CA GLN A 49 1.49 -8.69 11.52
C GLN A 49 0.13 -8.22 11.05
N GLY A 50 -0.26 -8.61 9.85
CA GLY A 50 -1.49 -8.11 9.27
C GLY A 50 -1.86 -8.69 7.93
N MET A 51 -2.79 -8.01 7.27
CA MET A 51 -3.29 -8.34 5.96
C MET A 51 -3.43 -7.09 5.12
N SER A 52 -3.15 -7.23 3.83
CA SER A 52 -3.34 -6.20 2.84
C SER A 52 -4.03 -6.78 1.61
N ALA A 53 -4.81 -5.94 0.94
CA ALA A 53 -5.37 -6.28 -0.36
C ALA A 53 -5.24 -5.12 -1.34
N VAL A 54 -4.95 -5.46 -2.60
CA VAL A 54 -4.80 -4.51 -3.69
C VAL A 54 -5.51 -5.03 -4.95
N ARG A 55 -5.99 -4.11 -5.78
CA ARG A 55 -6.57 -4.40 -7.09
C ARG A 55 -5.90 -3.52 -8.13
N SER A 56 -5.43 -4.11 -9.22
CA SER A 56 -4.93 -3.37 -10.37
C SER A 56 -6.06 -3.00 -11.33
N SER A 57 -5.91 -1.89 -12.05
CA SER A 57 -6.76 -1.53 -13.18
C SER A 57 -6.57 -2.54 -14.32
N ASP A 58 -7.60 -2.72 -15.15
CA ASP A 58 -7.49 -3.47 -16.41
C ASP A 58 -6.73 -2.69 -17.49
N THR A 59 -6.64 -1.36 -17.33
CA THR A 59 -6.06 -0.47 -18.33
C THR A 59 -4.58 -0.24 -18.04
N VAL A 60 -3.73 -0.53 -19.04
CA VAL A 60 -2.33 -0.10 -19.07
C VAL A 60 -2.24 1.20 -19.82
N THR A 61 -1.62 2.19 -19.19
CA THR A 61 -1.26 3.46 -19.81
C THR A 61 0.25 3.51 -20.00
N THR A 62 0.74 4.57 -20.66
CA THR A 62 2.17 4.76 -20.91
C THR A 62 2.59 6.12 -20.37
N THR A 63 3.68 6.15 -19.62
CA THR A 63 4.31 7.39 -19.15
C THR A 63 4.91 8.19 -20.32
N PRO A 64 5.25 9.48 -20.14
CA PRO A 64 5.84 10.30 -21.21
C PRO A 64 7.15 9.74 -21.79
N ASP A 65 7.89 8.95 -21.00
CA ASP A 65 9.14 8.28 -21.39
C ASP A 65 8.92 6.87 -21.99
N GLY A 66 7.67 6.48 -22.26
CA GLY A 66 7.33 5.25 -22.99
C GLY A 66 7.20 4.00 -22.13
N ARG A 67 7.22 4.12 -20.79
CA ARG A 67 7.13 2.96 -19.88
C ARG A 67 5.67 2.59 -19.60
N PRO A 68 5.32 1.29 -19.58
CA PRO A 68 3.97 0.86 -19.26
C PRO A 68 3.67 1.09 -17.78
N THR A 69 2.44 1.51 -17.48
CA THR A 69 2.01 1.74 -16.10
C THR A 69 0.55 1.35 -15.87
N VAL A 70 0.28 0.80 -14.69
CA VAL A 70 -1.07 0.44 -14.24
C VAL A 70 -1.35 1.09 -12.88
N GLU A 71 -2.57 1.59 -12.73
CA GLU A 71 -3.07 2.07 -11.46
C GLU A 71 -3.45 0.92 -10.54
N VAL A 72 -3.21 1.09 -9.25
CA VAL A 72 -3.50 0.10 -8.22
C VAL A 72 -4.35 0.77 -7.14
N THR A 73 -5.49 0.18 -6.81
CA THR A 73 -6.29 0.58 -5.66
C THR A 73 -5.97 -0.34 -4.49
N ARG A 74 -5.67 0.24 -3.33
CA ARG A 74 -5.51 -0.51 -2.09
C ARG A 74 -6.88 -0.67 -1.42
N LEU A 75 -7.31 -1.92 -1.35
CA LEU A 75 -8.62 -2.32 -0.83
C LEU A 75 -8.60 -2.47 0.70
N MET A 76 -7.45 -2.84 1.25
CA MET A 76 -7.29 -3.09 2.68
C MET A 76 -5.85 -2.90 3.13
N THR A 77 -5.73 -2.37 4.35
CA THR A 77 -4.52 -2.37 5.18
C THR A 77 -4.99 -2.57 6.61
N HIS A 78 -4.57 -3.66 7.24
CA HIS A 78 -4.86 -3.94 8.63
C HIS A 78 -3.67 -4.67 9.25
N PHE A 79 -2.93 -4.00 10.13
CA PHE A 79 -1.76 -4.55 10.79
C PHE A 79 -1.80 -4.26 12.27
N HIS A 80 -1.21 -5.14 13.06
CA HIS A 80 -1.19 -5.01 14.51
C HIS A 80 0.07 -5.65 15.09
N SER A 81 0.58 -5.05 16.17
CA SER A 81 1.63 -5.64 17.01
C SER A 81 1.13 -5.77 18.44
N ASN A 82 1.15 -7.02 18.94
CA ASN A 82 0.87 -7.31 20.36
C ASN A 82 1.95 -6.73 21.29
N VAL A 83 3.17 -6.56 20.77
CA VAL A 83 4.32 -6.08 21.56
C VAL A 83 4.18 -4.61 21.87
N THR A 84 3.84 -3.81 20.86
CA THR A 84 3.75 -2.35 21.00
C THR A 84 2.33 -1.84 21.23
N GLY A 85 1.32 -2.70 21.06
CA GLY A 85 -0.09 -2.31 21.09
C GLY A 85 -0.50 -1.42 19.90
N LEU A 86 0.31 -1.39 18.84
CA LEU A 86 0.03 -0.64 17.63
C LEU A 86 -1.00 -1.38 16.78
N LEU A 87 -1.97 -0.63 16.26
CA LEU A 87 -2.87 -1.06 15.20
C LEU A 87 -2.81 -0.03 14.06
N ILE A 88 -2.60 -0.49 12.83
CA ILE A 88 -2.53 0.29 11.60
C ILE A 88 -3.69 -0.15 10.71
N GLN A 89 -4.53 0.79 10.30
CA GLN A 89 -5.65 0.52 9.42
C GLN A 89 -5.69 1.50 8.25
N GLN A 90 -6.24 1.11 7.12
CA GLN A 90 -6.61 2.05 6.06
C GLN A 90 -7.66 3.02 6.58
N ASN A 91 -7.49 4.32 6.31
CA ASN A 91 -8.54 5.29 6.57
C ASN A 91 -9.67 5.12 5.54
N PRO A 92 -10.89 4.71 5.93
CA PRO A 92 -11.97 4.43 4.98
C PRO A 92 -12.55 5.68 4.31
N SER A 93 -12.25 6.88 4.83
CA SER A 93 -12.73 8.14 4.25
C SER A 93 -11.91 8.61 3.04
N ARG A 94 -10.81 7.91 2.74
CA ARG A 94 -9.85 8.28 1.68
C ARG A 94 -9.44 7.04 0.89
N LEU A 95 -9.30 7.24 -0.42
CA LEU A 95 -8.79 6.21 -1.30
C LEU A 95 -7.27 6.11 -1.14
N ASN A 96 -6.79 4.90 -0.93
CA ASN A 96 -5.36 4.59 -1.01
C ASN A 96 -5.08 4.10 -2.42
N LEU A 97 -4.22 4.83 -3.12
CA LEU A 97 -3.90 4.58 -4.51
C LEU A 97 -2.44 4.18 -4.62
N GLY A 98 -2.11 3.57 -5.74
CA GLY A 98 -0.76 3.20 -6.07
C GLY A 98 -0.59 3.13 -7.57
N ARG A 99 0.67 3.00 -7.96
CA ARG A 99 1.07 2.89 -9.35
C ARG A 99 2.18 1.86 -9.45
N LEU A 100 2.05 1.01 -10.46
CA LEU A 100 3.13 0.15 -10.90
C LEU A 100 3.60 0.66 -12.25
N THR A 101 4.89 0.92 -12.38
CA THR A 101 5.51 1.44 -13.61
C THR A 101 6.66 0.54 -14.00
N GLY A 102 6.58 -0.06 -15.19
CA GLY A 102 7.65 -0.89 -15.74
C GLY A 102 8.95 -0.09 -15.83
N ILE A 103 10.09 -0.75 -15.62
CA ILE A 103 11.39 -0.07 -15.66
C ILE A 103 11.86 0.28 -17.08
N ALA A 104 11.31 -0.39 -18.09
CA ALA A 104 11.73 -0.27 -19.49
C ALA A 104 10.57 0.20 -20.38
N PRO A 105 10.85 1.00 -21.43
CA PRO A 105 9.85 1.35 -22.43
C PRO A 105 9.29 0.11 -23.14
N GLY A 106 8.02 0.16 -23.51
CA GLY A 106 7.35 -0.93 -24.22
C GLY A 106 5.84 -0.98 -23.97
N GLY A 107 5.23 -2.09 -24.37
CA GLY A 107 3.82 -2.37 -24.11
C GLY A 107 3.59 -3.05 -22.76
N PRO A 108 2.36 -3.51 -22.50
CA PRO A 108 2.00 -4.25 -21.28
C PRO A 108 2.93 -5.42 -20.93
N GLU A 109 3.56 -6.05 -21.92
CA GLU A 109 4.53 -7.13 -21.74
C GLU A 109 5.83 -6.71 -21.01
N ARG A 110 6.07 -5.39 -20.88
CA ARG A 110 7.19 -4.80 -20.14
C ARG A 110 6.78 -4.21 -18.79
N LEU A 111 5.60 -4.57 -18.28
CA LEU A 111 5.09 -4.07 -17.00
C LEU A 111 5.91 -4.59 -15.81
N LEU A 112 6.58 -5.73 -15.93
CA LEU A 112 7.55 -6.21 -14.95
C LEU A 112 8.91 -6.44 -15.64
N PRO A 113 10.05 -6.21 -14.94
CA PRO A 113 10.17 -5.64 -13.60
C PRO A 113 9.69 -4.19 -13.50
N ALA A 114 9.32 -3.73 -12.30
CA ALA A 114 8.72 -2.41 -12.09
C ALA A 114 9.09 -1.76 -10.77
N ASP A 115 8.89 -0.44 -10.74
CA ASP A 115 8.76 0.31 -9.50
C ASP A 115 7.29 0.39 -9.09
N VAL A 116 7.03 0.29 -7.80
CA VAL A 116 5.71 0.45 -7.19
C VAL A 116 5.74 1.60 -6.20
N THR A 117 4.72 2.44 -6.26
CA THR A 117 4.42 3.45 -5.24
C THR A 117 3.01 3.26 -4.70
N PHE A 118 2.82 3.52 -3.41
CA PHE A 118 1.51 3.54 -2.76
C PHE A 118 1.37 4.80 -1.91
N ASP A 119 0.32 5.56 -2.18
CA ASP A 119 -0.12 6.70 -1.39
C ASP A 119 -1.14 6.19 -0.37
N GLN A 120 -0.76 6.20 0.91
CA GLN A 120 -1.54 5.58 1.97
C GLN A 120 -2.04 6.59 2.99
N TYR A 121 -3.35 6.63 3.17
CA TYR A 121 -4.01 7.26 4.31
C TYR A 121 -4.38 6.18 5.32
N LEU A 122 -3.89 6.37 6.52
CA LEU A 122 -3.89 5.40 7.59
C LEU A 122 -4.54 5.98 8.85
N ILE A 123 -5.08 5.08 9.66
CA ILE A 123 -5.44 5.30 11.05
C ILE A 123 -4.46 4.48 11.88
N LEU A 124 -3.79 5.12 12.84
CA LEU A 124 -2.95 4.47 13.83
C LEU A 124 -3.65 4.52 15.18
N ALA A 125 -4.02 3.36 15.73
CA ALA A 125 -4.43 3.27 17.12
C ALA A 125 -3.23 2.86 17.98
N LEU A 126 -2.87 3.70 18.93
CA LEU A 126 -1.70 3.51 19.79
C LEU A 126 -1.91 4.25 21.11
N ARG A 127 -1.59 3.58 22.23
CA ARG A 127 -1.70 4.17 23.58
C ARG A 127 -3.09 4.78 23.88
N GLY A 128 -4.15 4.13 23.40
CA GLY A 128 -5.53 4.59 23.58
C GLY A 128 -5.93 5.82 22.76
N ARG A 129 -5.07 6.29 21.85
CA ARG A 129 -5.34 7.41 20.94
C ARG A 129 -5.43 6.94 19.50
N LEU A 130 -6.21 7.66 18.70
CA LEU A 130 -6.32 7.46 17.26
C LEU A 130 -5.60 8.59 16.55
N HIS A 131 -4.78 8.26 15.57
CA HIS A 131 -4.04 9.23 14.79
C HIS A 131 -4.29 9.01 13.31
N ILE A 132 -4.35 10.09 12.53
CA ILE A 132 -4.46 10.04 11.07
C ILE A 132 -3.42 10.91 10.40
N ASN A 133 -2.98 10.52 9.21
CA ASN A 133 -2.18 11.37 8.35
C ASN A 133 -3.07 12.17 7.38
N ILE A 134 -2.73 13.45 7.22
CA ILE A 134 -3.39 14.34 6.25
C ILE A 134 -2.72 14.26 4.89
N ASP A 135 -1.38 14.27 4.85
CA ASP A 135 -0.60 13.96 3.65
C ASP A 135 -0.38 12.45 3.55
N PRO A 136 -0.34 11.87 2.35
CA PRO A 136 -0.20 10.42 2.20
C PRO A 136 1.15 9.95 2.72
N LEU A 137 1.15 8.79 3.38
CA LEU A 137 2.36 8.00 3.54
C LEU A 137 2.69 7.37 2.19
N VAL A 138 3.72 7.90 1.53
CA VAL A 138 4.18 7.40 0.24
C VAL A 138 5.21 6.30 0.47
N MET A 139 4.81 5.07 0.16
CA MET A 139 5.67 3.88 0.26
C MET A 139 6.10 3.44 -1.13
N GLU A 140 7.39 3.16 -1.30
CA GLU A 140 7.95 2.69 -2.56
C GLU A 140 8.67 1.35 -2.43
N ALA A 141 8.56 0.54 -3.49
CA ALA A 141 9.36 -0.65 -3.71
C ALA A 141 9.91 -0.58 -5.12
N LYS A 142 11.21 -0.82 -5.28
CA LYS A 142 11.90 -0.70 -6.58
C LYS A 142 12.24 -2.05 -7.16
N GLU A 143 12.28 -2.10 -8.50
CA GLU A 143 12.73 -3.27 -9.28
C GLU A 143 12.02 -4.58 -8.89
N ILE A 144 10.74 -4.51 -8.55
CA ILE A 144 9.94 -5.68 -8.19
C ILE A 144 9.79 -6.57 -9.43
N THR A 145 10.01 -7.86 -9.26
CA THR A 145 9.85 -8.85 -10.33
C THR A 145 8.54 -9.62 -10.22
N VAL A 146 7.81 -9.44 -9.11
CA VAL A 146 6.52 -10.08 -8.84
C VAL A 146 5.52 -9.07 -8.27
N PHE A 147 4.24 -9.25 -8.59
CA PHE A 147 3.13 -8.51 -8.02
C PHE A 147 2.09 -9.47 -7.41
N PRO A 148 1.67 -9.28 -6.15
CA PRO A 148 2.12 -8.25 -5.22
C PRO A 148 3.61 -8.46 -4.88
N PRO A 149 4.36 -7.42 -4.50
CA PRO A 149 5.78 -7.49 -4.19
C PRO A 149 6.05 -8.29 -2.90
N ILE A 150 6.02 -9.61 -3.04
CA ILE A 150 6.29 -10.61 -2.00
C ILE A 150 7.81 -10.67 -1.75
N GLY A 151 8.23 -10.70 -0.48
CA GLY A 151 9.64 -10.65 -0.09
C GLY A 151 10.35 -9.31 -0.31
N THR A 152 9.68 -8.29 -0.87
CA THR A 152 10.31 -7.00 -1.20
C THR A 152 10.28 -6.03 -0.02
N THR A 153 11.30 -5.18 0.05
CA THR A 153 11.35 -4.08 1.02
C THR A 153 10.60 -2.86 0.52
N PHE A 154 9.72 -2.33 1.36
CA PHE A 154 9.08 -1.04 1.14
C PHE A 154 9.70 0.05 2.00
N LEU A 155 10.03 1.17 1.38
CA LEU A 155 10.61 2.33 2.04
C LEU A 155 9.63 3.49 1.95
N SER A 156 9.52 4.28 3.02
CA SER A 156 8.81 5.56 2.95
C SER A 156 9.68 6.57 2.22
N GLN A 157 9.12 7.34 1.28
CA GLN A 157 9.87 8.43 0.63
C GLN A 157 10.30 9.53 1.62
N GLY A 158 9.58 9.66 2.73
CA GLY A 158 9.91 10.53 3.85
C GLY A 158 9.07 10.18 5.07
N ALA A 159 9.32 10.88 6.18
CA ALA A 159 8.48 10.77 7.36
C ALA A 159 7.12 11.43 7.10
N THR A 160 6.04 10.74 7.42
CA THR A 160 4.68 11.26 7.29
C THR A 160 4.16 11.66 8.66
N LEU A 161 3.60 12.86 8.75
CA LEU A 161 3.04 13.40 9.97
C LEU A 161 1.63 12.85 10.23
N PHE A 162 1.34 12.60 11.49
CA PHE A 162 0.05 12.17 11.97
C PHE A 162 -0.44 13.08 13.08
N TYR A 163 -1.76 13.25 13.14
CA TYR A 163 -2.47 14.14 14.04
C TYR A 163 -3.41 13.32 14.89
N ASP A 164 -3.53 13.66 16.18
CA ASP A 164 -4.53 13.06 17.05
C ASP A 164 -5.93 13.43 16.55
N VAL A 165 -6.77 12.43 16.34
CA VAL A 165 -8.14 12.60 15.88
C VAL A 165 -8.94 13.48 16.83
N ALA A 166 -8.64 13.46 18.13
CA ALA A 166 -9.30 14.31 19.13
C ALA A 166 -9.05 15.82 18.89
N ASP A 167 -7.95 16.17 18.23
CA ASP A 167 -7.57 17.55 17.91
C ASP A 167 -8.11 18.01 16.54
N LEU A 168 -8.76 17.11 15.79
CA LEU A 168 -9.29 17.38 14.46
C LEU A 168 -10.83 17.58 14.50
N PRO A 169 -11.36 18.76 14.14
CA PRO A 169 -12.81 19.02 14.16
C PRO A 169 -13.64 18.04 13.30
N GLY A 170 -13.10 17.61 12.16
CA GLY A 170 -13.72 16.60 11.28
C GLY A 170 -13.37 15.15 11.63
N GLY A 171 -12.67 14.93 12.75
CA GLY A 171 -12.23 13.62 13.20
C GLY A 171 -11.49 12.83 12.11
N ILE A 172 -11.84 11.55 11.95
CA ILE A 172 -11.20 10.65 10.98
C ILE A 172 -11.37 11.06 9.51
N ALA A 173 -12.33 11.93 9.21
CA ALA A 173 -12.65 12.39 7.86
C ALA A 173 -12.01 13.75 7.52
N GLN A 174 -11.25 14.33 8.47
CA GLN A 174 -10.56 15.60 8.27
C GLN A 174 -9.54 15.49 7.12
N ARG A 175 -9.49 16.52 6.27
CA ARG A 175 -8.62 16.57 5.08
C ARG A 175 -7.54 17.64 5.14
N GLU A 176 -7.62 18.52 6.13
CA GLU A 176 -6.68 19.63 6.33
C GLU A 176 -6.33 19.70 7.82
N PRO A 177 -5.08 20.01 8.21
CA PRO A 177 -4.69 20.02 9.62
C PRO A 177 -5.35 21.15 10.41
N GLY A 178 -5.70 22.27 9.75
CA GLY A 178 -6.18 23.47 10.43
C GLY A 178 -5.16 23.97 11.46
N ASN A 179 -5.57 24.06 12.73
CA ASN A 179 -4.70 24.46 13.84
C ASN A 179 -4.11 23.27 14.62
N ALA A 180 -4.39 22.03 14.20
CA ALA A 180 -3.88 20.86 14.89
C ALA A 180 -2.35 20.74 14.72
N THR A 181 -1.67 20.34 15.79
CA THR A 181 -0.23 20.08 15.77
C THR A 181 -0.01 18.57 15.56
N PRO A 182 0.94 18.15 14.71
CA PRO A 182 1.24 16.73 14.57
C PRO A 182 1.76 16.16 15.89
N SER A 183 1.24 15.00 16.29
CA SER A 183 1.63 14.34 17.54
C SER A 183 2.66 13.24 17.33
N LEU A 184 2.76 12.71 16.12
CA LEU A 184 3.76 11.72 15.74
C LEU A 184 4.12 11.81 14.25
N ALA A 185 5.26 11.22 13.90
CA ALA A 185 5.67 10.98 12.53
C ALA A 185 5.99 9.48 12.34
N LEU A 186 5.63 8.93 11.19
CA LEU A 186 5.95 7.56 10.82
C LEU A 186 6.93 7.58 9.65
N ALA A 187 8.05 6.86 9.79
CA ALA A 187 8.94 6.56 8.68
C ALA A 187 9.26 5.06 8.67
N SER A 188 9.38 4.51 7.46
CA SER A 188 9.79 3.13 7.23
C SER A 188 11.19 3.13 6.64
N GLN A 189 12.18 2.72 7.43
CA GLN A 189 13.59 2.65 7.02
C GLN A 189 13.98 1.26 6.50
N SER A 190 13.22 0.21 6.88
CA SER A 190 13.30 -1.12 6.28
C SER A 190 12.08 -1.96 6.68
N VAL A 191 11.31 -2.47 5.72
CA VAL A 191 10.31 -3.53 5.95
C VAL A 191 10.81 -4.79 5.27
N CYS A 192 11.42 -5.72 6.00
CA CYS A 192 11.78 -7.01 5.43
C CYS A 192 10.54 -7.92 5.35
N GLY A 193 10.25 -8.39 4.14
CA GLY A 193 9.58 -9.68 3.94
C GLY A 193 8.07 -9.69 4.16
N SER A 194 7.33 -9.38 3.11
CA SER A 194 5.98 -9.90 2.92
C SER A 194 6.03 -11.44 2.88
N HIS A 195 5.79 -12.11 4.01
CA HIS A 195 5.64 -13.56 4.06
C HIS A 195 4.21 -13.93 3.72
N LEU A 196 3.99 -14.49 2.52
CA LEU A 196 2.70 -15.03 2.10
C LEU A 196 2.24 -16.11 3.10
N THR A 197 1.33 -15.79 4.01
CA THR A 197 0.75 -16.80 4.92
C THR A 197 -0.35 -17.58 4.23
N HIS A 198 -1.14 -16.92 3.38
CA HIS A 198 -2.17 -17.53 2.53
C HIS A 198 -2.35 -16.68 1.26
N TYR A 199 -2.50 -17.33 0.10
CA TYR A 199 -2.90 -16.71 -1.17
C TYR A 199 -4.31 -17.17 -1.50
N ILE A 200 -5.24 -16.24 -1.67
CA ILE A 200 -6.57 -16.51 -2.20
C ILE A 200 -6.67 -15.74 -3.52
N ASP A 201 -6.49 -16.46 -4.62
CA ASP A 201 -6.88 -15.98 -5.93
C ASP A 201 -8.41 -16.00 -5.99
N MET A 202 -9.02 -14.83 -6.12
CA MET A 202 -10.44 -14.74 -6.44
C MET A 202 -10.53 -14.40 -7.92
N PRO A 203 -11.02 -15.31 -8.77
CA PRO A 203 -11.37 -14.97 -10.14
C PRO A 203 -12.28 -13.75 -10.11
N SER A 204 -12.06 -12.77 -11.00
CA SER A 204 -12.99 -11.65 -11.12
C SER A 204 -14.40 -12.22 -11.30
N ALA A 205 -15.31 -11.90 -10.39
CA ALA A 205 -16.71 -12.24 -10.56
C ALA A 205 -17.25 -11.40 -11.72
N ASP A 206 -17.44 -12.07 -12.86
CA ASP A 206 -18.03 -11.63 -14.13
C ASP A 206 -17.13 -10.69 -14.96
N GLY A 207 -16.96 -10.83 -16.28
CA GLY A 207 -17.62 -11.62 -17.32
C GLY A 207 -17.37 -10.90 -18.65
#